data_AF-A0A3C0VDQ3-F1
#
_entry.id   AF-A0A3C0VDQ3-F1
#
_cell.length_a   1.000
_cell.length_b   1.000
_cell.length_c   1.000
_cell.angle_alpha   90.00
_cell.angle_beta   90.00
_cell.angle_gamma   90.00
#
_symmetry.space_group_name_H-M   'P 1'
#
loop_
_entity.id
_entity.type
_entity.pdbx_description
1 polymer ?
#
loop_
_entity_poly.entity_id
_entity_poly.type
_entity_poly.pdbx_seq_one_letter_code
_entity_poly.pdbx_strand_id
1 'polypeptide(L)'
;MMGLKALFDDGAAAVRGGHTGAACREHGRWSMRRMLLVAALVSLCAAFSSADSFRRGDANQDGKHDIADAIKILSFLFGSEPSTCVDALDANDDGKTDIADPIKLLGHLFAGDLYIAPPFPDCGNDPTDDDLTCIAYGGPDCVTLAIGGIAPSSGPAAGGTALVITGEGFLGGGLTATLCGKPLTSLVIVNDARLEAVTPSGTAGAVCDLTITTSQGTATLAGAFTYATPVLRIAGVTPTNGPAAGGTTLIITGEGFQGGNLTATLCNVSLTGIRILSDTRLEGATPAGTPGATCSLKITTLAGSATLSNAFTYDELPPPDCYTDAELKALMAEQLDVPFCLPSPAWEGDIIGMHIVACPTDRAGTCEDGSLGCEAVIDSVTPVIDYDNGKAQADLTGHSALPVDVGSTDCVANITLAARVSMDVILEDTQWPGIRRVVDIRNLAIQVTDFNVSATGGFLCSLLGSAAGTMQDTLQDELDARAPEFEAEIEAALVGQYVCP
;
A
#
# COMPACT_ATOMS: atom_id res chain seq x y z
N MET A 1 62.54 4.61 -46.31
CA MET A 1 62.72 6.07 -46.13
C MET A 1 62.27 6.93 -47.31
N MET A 2 61.30 6.51 -48.15
CA MET A 2 60.69 7.41 -49.15
C MET A 2 59.15 7.40 -49.20
N GLY A 3 58.47 6.61 -48.36
CA GLY A 3 57.00 6.56 -48.30
C GLY A 3 56.36 7.26 -47.09
N LEU A 4 57.16 7.73 -46.11
CA LEU A 4 56.64 8.32 -44.86
C LEU A 4 56.62 9.86 -44.85
N LYS A 5 57.18 10.50 -45.89
CA LYS A 5 57.25 11.97 -45.99
C LYS A 5 55.96 12.58 -46.56
N ALA A 6 55.21 11.86 -47.37
CA ALA A 6 53.96 12.35 -47.98
C ALA A 6 52.74 12.33 -47.03
N LEU A 7 52.84 11.66 -45.88
CA LEU A 7 51.75 11.60 -44.88
C LEU A 7 51.87 12.68 -43.80
N PHE A 8 53.03 13.33 -43.66
CA PHE A 8 53.24 14.43 -42.71
C PHE A 8 52.93 15.82 -43.32
N ASP A 9 53.09 16.00 -44.63
CA ASP A 9 52.91 17.32 -45.26
C ASP A 9 51.43 17.68 -45.55
N ASP A 10 50.50 16.72 -45.61
CA ASP A 10 49.06 17.00 -45.79
C ASP A 10 48.30 17.21 -44.46
N GLY A 11 48.88 16.84 -43.32
CA GLY A 11 48.29 17.04 -41.99
C GLY A 11 48.47 18.46 -41.43
N ALA A 12 49.49 19.18 -41.89
CA ALA A 12 49.83 20.52 -41.40
C ALA A 12 48.93 21.66 -41.95
N ALA A 13 48.06 21.37 -42.93
CA ALA A 13 47.15 22.35 -43.52
C ALA A 13 45.74 22.36 -42.89
N ALA A 14 45.38 21.39 -42.05
CA ALA A 14 44.02 21.24 -41.53
C ALA A 14 43.74 21.93 -40.17
N VAL A 15 44.75 22.52 -39.53
CA VAL A 15 44.60 23.21 -38.21
C VAL A 15 44.50 24.75 -38.35
N ARG A 16 44.63 25.30 -39.56
CA ARG A 16 44.41 26.74 -39.82
C ARG A 16 43.20 26.95 -40.72
N GLY A 17 42.01 26.92 -40.14
CA GLY A 17 40.78 27.28 -40.83
C GLY A 17 39.54 26.95 -40.01
N GLY A 18 39.17 27.82 -39.08
CA GLY A 18 37.85 27.74 -38.46
C GLY A 18 36.77 28.00 -39.51
N HIS A 19 35.78 27.11 -39.64
CA HIS A 19 34.40 27.43 -40.03
C HIS A 19 33.46 26.23 -39.79
N THR A 20 32.45 26.49 -38.96
CA THR A 20 31.01 26.16 -39.06
C THR A 20 30.54 24.83 -39.66
N GLY A 21 29.66 24.15 -38.92
CA GLY A 21 29.12 22.84 -39.23
C GLY A 21 28.35 22.70 -40.55
N ALA A 22 28.65 21.63 -41.27
CA ALA A 22 27.75 20.85 -42.14
C ALA A 22 28.54 19.68 -42.74
N ALA A 23 28.84 18.64 -41.95
CA ALA A 23 29.38 17.38 -42.48
C ALA A 23 29.06 16.18 -41.57
N CYS A 24 27.78 16.06 -41.19
CA CYS A 24 27.24 14.83 -40.61
C CYS A 24 26.08 14.37 -41.49
N ARG A 25 26.39 13.72 -42.61
CA ARG A 25 25.51 12.77 -43.31
C ARG A 25 26.34 12.03 -44.36
N GLU A 26 26.14 10.71 -44.36
CA GLU A 26 26.70 9.72 -45.28
C GLU A 26 28.13 9.26 -44.95
N HIS A 27 28.24 8.15 -44.23
CA HIS A 27 28.93 6.92 -44.66
C HIS A 27 28.85 5.87 -43.54
N GLY A 28 27.90 4.94 -43.70
CA GLY A 28 27.73 3.79 -42.82
C GLY A 28 28.76 2.68 -43.10
N ARG A 29 29.05 1.93 -42.03
CA ARG A 29 29.82 0.66 -41.93
C ARG A 29 31.34 0.81 -41.84
N TRP A 30 31.81 1.21 -40.66
CA TRP A 30 33.17 0.91 -40.20
C TRP A 30 33.15 -0.30 -39.26
N SER A 31 33.96 -1.31 -39.56
CA SER A 31 34.11 -2.54 -38.79
C SER A 31 34.87 -2.29 -37.47
N MET A 32 34.40 -2.89 -36.37
CA MET A 32 34.92 -2.76 -35.00
C MET A 32 36.44 -2.99 -34.85
N ARG A 33 37.10 -3.65 -35.81
CA ARG A 33 38.55 -3.90 -35.75
C ARG A 33 39.43 -2.70 -36.12
N ARG A 34 38.91 -1.66 -36.77
CA ARG A 34 39.66 -0.42 -37.05
C ARG A 34 39.53 0.64 -35.96
N MET A 35 38.52 0.51 -35.09
CA MET A 35 38.29 1.44 -33.97
C MET A 35 39.27 1.20 -32.81
N LEU A 36 39.72 -0.06 -32.61
CA LEU A 36 40.73 -0.42 -31.60
C LEU A 36 42.14 0.09 -31.91
N LEU A 37 42.49 0.30 -33.19
CA LEU A 37 43.83 0.78 -33.58
C LEU A 37 43.96 2.31 -33.53
N VAL A 38 42.86 3.06 -33.62
CA VAL A 38 42.87 4.52 -33.45
C VAL A 38 42.84 4.89 -31.96
N ALA A 39 42.10 4.16 -31.12
CA ALA A 39 42.14 4.37 -29.66
C ALA A 39 43.52 4.02 -29.05
N ALA A 40 44.22 3.01 -29.57
CA ALA A 40 45.56 2.64 -29.11
C ALA A 40 46.67 3.62 -29.57
N LEU A 41 46.43 4.42 -30.62
CA LEU A 41 47.38 5.45 -31.09
C LEU A 41 47.05 6.85 -30.54
N VAL A 42 45.79 7.14 -30.17
CA VAL A 42 45.44 8.35 -29.40
C VAL A 42 45.85 8.22 -27.93
N SER A 43 45.92 6.99 -27.39
CA SER A 43 46.46 6.74 -26.04
C SER A 43 48.00 6.67 -25.97
N LEU A 44 48.71 6.78 -27.10
CA LEU A 44 50.18 6.84 -27.15
C LEU A 44 50.72 8.22 -27.59
N CYS A 45 49.84 9.20 -27.73
CA CYS A 45 50.18 10.61 -27.99
C CYS A 45 49.77 11.54 -26.83
N ALA A 46 49.54 10.98 -25.65
CA ALA A 46 49.26 11.68 -24.39
C ALA A 46 50.20 11.22 -23.27
N ALA A 47 51.40 10.78 -23.62
CA ALA A 47 52.46 10.41 -22.69
C ALA A 47 53.74 11.14 -23.07
N PHE A 48 53.70 12.47 -23.12
CA PHE A 48 54.85 13.37 -22.98
C PHE A 48 54.29 14.79 -22.84
N SER A 49 53.91 15.13 -21.62
CA SER A 49 53.90 16.45 -20.99
C SER A 49 52.92 16.39 -19.81
N SER A 50 53.34 15.79 -18.71
CA SER A 50 52.96 16.36 -17.42
C SER A 50 54.11 17.30 -17.07
N ALA A 51 53.85 18.61 -17.11
CA ALA A 51 54.58 19.48 -16.21
C ALA A 51 54.14 19.01 -14.82
N ASP A 52 55.01 18.29 -14.12
CA ASP A 52 54.74 17.98 -12.73
C ASP A 52 54.71 19.30 -11.98
N SER A 53 53.68 19.48 -11.15
CA SER A 53 53.55 20.65 -10.29
C SER A 53 54.82 20.79 -9.45
N PHE A 54 55.44 21.96 -9.45
CA PHE A 54 56.66 22.24 -8.69
C PHE A 54 56.51 23.59 -7.99
N ARG A 55 57.46 23.88 -7.11
CA ARG A 55 57.59 25.20 -6.49
C ARG A 55 58.89 25.84 -6.97
N ARG A 56 58.80 26.96 -7.71
CA ARG A 56 59.95 27.64 -8.30
C ARG A 56 60.91 28.08 -7.21
N GLY A 57 62.18 27.69 -7.31
CA GLY A 57 63.22 28.02 -6.34
C GLY A 57 63.34 27.08 -5.12
N ASP A 58 62.50 26.06 -4.97
CA ASP A 58 62.75 24.93 -4.04
C ASP A 58 63.50 23.85 -4.82
N ALA A 59 64.79 24.06 -4.96
CA ALA A 59 65.66 23.27 -5.79
C ALA A 59 65.99 21.91 -5.17
N ASN A 60 66.00 21.81 -3.84
CA ASN A 60 66.29 20.57 -3.14
C ASN A 60 65.04 19.71 -2.89
N GLN A 61 63.85 20.25 -3.19
CA GLN A 61 62.54 19.61 -3.12
C GLN A 61 62.17 19.20 -1.69
N ASP A 62 62.55 20.00 -0.69
CA ASP A 62 62.25 19.72 0.72
C ASP A 62 61.02 20.46 1.25
N GLY A 63 60.37 21.26 0.40
CA GLY A 63 59.19 22.06 0.70
C GLY A 63 59.51 23.42 1.33
N LYS A 64 60.79 23.75 1.52
CA LYS A 64 61.23 25.04 2.06
C LYS A 64 61.97 25.84 0.98
N HIS A 65 61.95 27.15 1.16
CA HIS A 65 62.75 28.09 0.38
C HIS A 65 63.80 28.67 1.29
N ASP A 66 65.00 28.10 1.26
CA ASP A 66 66.11 28.55 2.08
C ASP A 66 67.49 28.44 1.39
N ILE A 67 68.56 28.58 2.16
CA ILE A 67 69.93 28.60 1.63
C ILE A 67 70.29 27.25 0.99
N ALA A 68 69.69 26.15 1.46
CA ALA A 68 69.94 24.81 0.94
C ALA A 68 69.53 24.70 -0.55
N ASP A 69 68.53 25.44 -0.98
CA ASP A 69 68.12 25.51 -2.39
C ASP A 69 69.17 26.21 -3.25
N ALA A 70 69.71 27.34 -2.78
CA ALA A 70 70.77 28.03 -3.49
C ALA A 70 72.04 27.16 -3.60
N ILE A 71 72.34 26.38 -2.55
CA ILE A 71 73.43 25.40 -2.58
C ILE A 71 73.13 24.30 -3.61
N LYS A 72 71.90 23.79 -3.66
CA LYS A 72 71.50 22.76 -4.62
C LYS A 72 71.63 23.23 -6.07
N ILE A 73 71.25 24.48 -6.38
CA ILE A 73 71.45 25.06 -7.72
C ILE A 73 72.94 25.14 -8.05
N LEU A 74 73.77 25.61 -7.11
CA LEU A 74 75.23 25.66 -7.32
C LEU A 74 75.85 24.27 -7.49
N SER A 75 75.37 23.26 -6.76
CA SER A 75 75.79 21.86 -6.91
C SER A 75 75.34 21.26 -8.25
N PHE A 76 74.19 21.67 -8.78
CA PHE A 76 73.76 21.30 -10.13
C PHE A 76 74.69 21.90 -11.19
N LEU A 77 75.03 23.18 -11.07
CA LEU A 77 75.88 23.91 -12.04
C LEU A 77 77.34 23.48 -12.01
N PHE A 78 77.91 23.27 -10.81
CA PHE A 78 79.36 23.06 -10.63
C PHE A 78 79.72 21.73 -9.97
N GLY A 79 78.78 21.07 -9.30
CA GLY A 79 79.00 19.86 -8.51
C GLY A 79 78.61 18.55 -9.20
N SER A 80 78.08 18.61 -10.44
CA SER A 80 77.55 17.45 -11.19
C SER A 80 76.40 16.72 -10.48
N GLU A 81 75.69 17.39 -9.57
CA GLU A 81 74.55 16.80 -8.87
C GLU A 81 73.29 16.94 -9.73
N PRO A 82 72.67 15.84 -10.20
CA PRO A 82 71.52 15.93 -11.07
C PRO A 82 70.28 16.47 -10.32
N SER A 83 69.37 17.06 -11.09
CA SER A 83 68.01 17.39 -10.65
C SER A 83 67.01 16.72 -11.61
N THR A 84 65.89 16.26 -11.05
CA THR A 84 64.74 15.75 -11.80
C THR A 84 63.73 16.85 -12.16
N CYS A 85 63.91 18.04 -11.59
CA CYS A 85 63.12 19.22 -11.88
C CYS A 85 64.04 20.41 -12.16
N VAL A 86 64.17 20.77 -13.44
CA VAL A 86 65.05 21.86 -13.86
C VAL A 86 64.33 23.22 -13.74
N ASP A 87 63.00 23.21 -13.87
CA ASP A 87 62.17 24.42 -13.69
C ASP A 87 62.25 24.94 -12.24
N ALA A 88 62.40 24.05 -11.25
CA ALA A 88 62.62 24.45 -9.86
C ALA A 88 64.00 25.10 -9.62
N LEU A 89 64.99 24.82 -10.48
CA LEU A 89 66.34 25.40 -10.41
C LEU A 89 66.41 26.80 -11.05
N ASP A 90 65.56 27.07 -12.04
CA ASP A 90 65.43 28.39 -12.69
C ASP A 90 64.57 29.33 -11.82
N ALA A 91 65.22 29.90 -10.81
CA ALA A 91 64.59 30.77 -9.83
C ALA A 91 64.28 32.18 -10.38
N ASN A 92 64.99 32.59 -11.45
CA ASN A 92 64.80 33.90 -12.05
C ASN A 92 63.81 33.91 -13.23
N ASP A 93 63.39 32.73 -13.68
CA ASP A 93 62.39 32.49 -14.72
C ASP A 93 62.82 33.07 -16.08
N ASP A 94 64.10 32.90 -16.45
CA ASP A 94 64.67 33.37 -17.71
C ASP A 94 64.86 32.26 -18.78
N GLY A 95 64.45 31.04 -18.46
CA GLY A 95 64.50 29.84 -19.30
C GLY A 95 65.88 29.21 -19.34
N LYS A 96 66.75 29.53 -18.39
CA LYS A 96 68.10 28.96 -18.27
C LYS A 96 68.45 28.74 -16.81
N THR A 97 69.01 27.56 -16.53
CA THR A 97 69.66 27.32 -15.25
C THR A 97 71.11 27.80 -15.28
N ASP A 98 71.40 28.93 -14.67
CA ASP A 98 72.75 29.51 -14.55
C ASP A 98 73.02 30.22 -13.20
N ILE A 99 74.14 30.94 -13.09
CA ILE A 99 74.55 31.57 -11.82
C ILE A 99 73.58 32.67 -11.36
N ALA A 100 72.73 33.21 -12.25
CA ALA A 100 71.73 34.20 -11.91
C ALA A 100 70.64 33.64 -10.99
N ASP A 101 70.37 32.33 -11.05
CA ASP A 101 69.35 31.67 -10.23
C ASP A 101 69.65 31.64 -8.72
N PRO A 102 70.81 31.12 -8.26
CA PRO A 102 71.14 31.17 -6.84
C PRO A 102 71.29 32.61 -6.36
N ILE A 103 71.70 33.56 -7.21
CA ILE A 103 71.75 34.99 -6.87
C ILE A 103 70.34 35.53 -6.65
N LYS A 104 69.38 35.19 -7.53
CA LYS A 104 67.99 35.59 -7.42
C LYS A 104 67.36 35.05 -6.13
N LEU A 105 67.56 33.77 -5.85
CA LEU A 105 67.04 33.12 -4.65
C LEU A 105 67.66 33.70 -3.36
N LEU A 106 68.99 33.87 -3.30
CA LEU A 106 69.65 34.49 -2.15
C LEU A 106 69.22 35.96 -1.96
N GLY A 107 69.01 36.69 -3.07
CA GLY A 107 68.47 38.05 -3.03
C GLY A 107 67.03 38.08 -2.49
N HIS A 108 66.19 37.12 -2.87
CA HIS A 108 64.85 36.96 -2.28
C HIS A 108 64.93 36.70 -0.76
N LEU A 109 65.80 35.78 -0.32
CA LEU A 109 65.93 35.38 1.08
C LEU A 109 66.49 36.48 2.00
N PHE A 110 67.48 37.25 1.52
CA PHE A 110 68.24 38.18 2.38
C PHE A 110 68.00 39.65 2.11
N ALA A 111 67.62 40.02 0.88
CA ALA A 111 67.36 41.40 0.50
C ALA A 111 65.86 41.74 0.46
N GLY A 112 64.97 40.74 0.55
CA GLY A 112 63.51 40.93 0.69
C GLY A 112 62.77 41.48 -0.52
N ASP A 113 63.47 41.88 -1.59
CA ASP A 113 62.93 42.70 -2.68
C ASP A 113 62.95 42.03 -4.07
N LEU A 114 63.36 40.77 -4.18
CA LEU A 114 63.30 40.04 -5.46
C LEU A 114 62.06 39.15 -5.53
N TYR A 115 61.09 39.57 -6.34
CA TYR A 115 59.94 38.77 -6.75
C TYR A 115 60.41 37.48 -7.44
N ILE A 116 60.00 36.33 -6.91
CA ILE A 116 60.10 35.02 -7.57
C ILE A 116 58.81 34.83 -8.37
N ALA A 117 58.95 34.47 -9.65
CA ALA A 117 57.81 34.26 -10.52
C ALA A 117 57.03 32.98 -10.11
N PRO A 118 55.73 32.87 -10.44
CA PRO A 118 54.98 31.66 -10.16
C PRO A 118 55.60 30.45 -10.90
N PRO A 119 55.45 29.21 -10.40
CA PRO A 119 54.66 28.80 -9.22
C PRO A 119 55.41 29.01 -7.88
N PHE A 120 55.07 30.09 -7.18
CA PHE A 120 55.60 30.50 -5.87
C PHE A 120 54.60 31.47 -5.21
N PRO A 121 54.31 31.38 -3.89
CA PRO A 121 54.84 30.41 -2.93
C PRO A 121 54.17 29.04 -2.99
N ASP A 122 53.09 28.90 -3.75
CA ASP A 122 52.36 27.64 -3.90
C ASP A 122 52.89 26.81 -5.07
N CYS A 123 52.66 25.50 -5.04
CA CYS A 123 53.01 24.63 -6.16
C CYS A 123 52.09 24.87 -7.36
N GLY A 124 52.63 24.69 -8.55
CA GLY A 124 51.87 24.79 -9.78
C GLY A 124 52.68 24.37 -11.00
N ASN A 125 52.06 24.48 -12.16
CA ASN A 125 52.77 24.29 -13.42
C ASN A 125 53.56 25.54 -13.77
N ASP A 126 54.57 25.39 -14.64
CA ASP A 126 55.29 26.52 -15.19
C ASP A 126 54.33 27.40 -16.05
N PRO A 127 54.08 28.68 -15.69
CA PRO A 127 53.28 29.60 -16.50
C PRO A 127 54.04 30.13 -17.72
N THR A 128 55.36 30.02 -17.71
CA THR A 128 56.31 30.55 -18.68
C THR A 128 56.91 29.37 -19.45
N ASP A 129 56.17 28.93 -20.46
CA ASP A 129 56.55 27.80 -21.32
C ASP A 129 57.93 28.05 -21.98
N ASP A 130 58.91 27.21 -21.65
CA ASP A 130 60.28 27.23 -22.17
C ASP A 130 60.82 25.81 -22.42
N ASP A 131 62.12 25.67 -22.71
CA ASP A 131 62.75 24.38 -23.04
C ASP A 131 63.15 23.57 -21.78
N LEU A 132 62.99 24.13 -20.57
CA LEU A 132 63.26 23.44 -19.31
C LEU A 132 62.10 22.48 -19.00
N THR A 133 62.38 21.48 -18.16
CA THR A 133 61.37 20.48 -17.81
C THR A 133 61.45 20.08 -16.34
N CYS A 134 60.28 19.80 -15.77
CA CYS A 134 60.12 19.16 -14.48
C CYS A 134 59.52 17.76 -14.64
N ILE A 135 60.39 16.74 -14.70
CA ILE A 135 60.01 15.33 -14.94
C ILE A 135 59.57 14.63 -13.65
N ALA A 136 60.07 15.10 -12.50
CA ALA A 136 59.58 14.69 -11.19
C ALA A 136 59.98 15.72 -10.12
N TYR A 137 59.01 16.14 -9.31
CA TYR A 137 59.22 16.98 -8.13
C TYR A 137 58.80 16.22 -6.86
N GLY A 138 59.76 15.98 -5.97
CA GLY A 138 59.60 15.16 -4.76
C GLY A 138 59.21 15.94 -3.51
N GLY A 139 58.90 17.23 -3.62
CA GLY A 139 58.55 18.06 -2.47
C GLY A 139 57.17 17.71 -1.90
N PRO A 140 57.01 17.75 -0.57
CA PRO A 140 55.80 17.31 0.12
C PRO A 140 54.54 18.13 -0.21
N ASP A 141 54.70 19.31 -0.81
CA ASP A 141 53.62 20.26 -1.04
C ASP A 141 53.07 20.25 -2.48
N CYS A 142 53.70 19.52 -3.42
CA CYS A 142 53.32 19.57 -4.84
C CYS A 142 52.59 18.32 -5.36
N VAL A 143 52.06 17.50 -4.46
CA VAL A 143 51.19 16.38 -4.83
C VAL A 143 49.82 16.93 -5.27
N THR A 144 49.46 16.71 -6.53
CA THR A 144 48.11 17.08 -7.00
C THR A 144 47.08 16.12 -6.42
N LEU A 145 45.96 16.66 -5.92
CA LEU A 145 44.89 15.84 -5.36
C LEU A 145 44.31 14.92 -6.45
N ALA A 146 44.42 13.61 -6.25
CA ALA A 146 43.93 12.61 -7.18
C ALA A 146 43.14 11.52 -6.45
N ILE A 147 42.08 11.01 -7.09
CA ILE A 147 41.28 9.90 -6.57
C ILE A 147 41.57 8.67 -7.42
N GLY A 148 42.20 7.66 -6.82
CA GLY A 148 42.51 6.38 -7.46
C GLY A 148 41.35 5.38 -7.44
N GLY A 149 40.45 5.47 -6.45
CA GLY A 149 39.26 4.60 -6.40
C GLY A 149 38.53 4.59 -5.06
N ILE A 150 37.42 3.86 -5.03
CA ILE A 150 36.55 3.66 -3.87
C ILE A 150 36.13 2.19 -3.78
N ALA A 151 36.14 1.63 -2.56
CA ALA A 151 35.71 0.26 -2.32
C ALA A 151 34.88 0.18 -1.00
N PRO A 152 33.72 -0.51 -1.01
CA PRO A 152 33.03 -1.04 -2.19
C PRO A 152 32.46 0.10 -3.06
N SER A 153 32.28 -0.16 -4.37
CA SER A 153 31.68 0.79 -5.33
C SER A 153 30.14 0.74 -5.36
N SER A 154 29.51 0.02 -4.44
CA SER A 154 28.05 0.00 -4.28
C SER A 154 27.62 -0.34 -2.85
N GLY A 155 26.39 0.01 -2.51
CA GLY A 155 25.80 -0.26 -1.19
C GLY A 155 24.34 0.22 -1.08
N PRO A 156 23.69 0.00 0.06
CA PRO A 156 22.27 0.29 0.26
C PRO A 156 21.94 1.77 0.19
N ALA A 157 20.76 2.11 -0.37
CA ALA A 157 20.23 3.47 -0.41
C ALA A 157 20.06 4.13 0.97
N ALA A 158 19.95 3.33 2.04
CA ALA A 158 19.92 3.84 3.41
C ALA A 158 21.24 4.51 3.86
N GLY A 159 22.35 4.28 3.14
CA GLY A 159 23.69 4.70 3.56
C GLY A 159 24.32 3.72 4.56
N GLY A 160 25.36 4.17 5.26
CA GLY A 160 26.03 3.36 6.28
C GLY A 160 27.09 2.40 5.74
N THR A 161 27.41 2.45 4.44
CA THR A 161 28.46 1.61 3.85
C THR A 161 29.82 2.16 4.24
N ALA A 162 30.65 1.35 4.91
CA ALA A 162 32.05 1.70 5.17
C ALA A 162 32.85 1.69 3.87
N LEU A 163 33.53 2.79 3.59
CA LEU A 163 34.30 3.05 2.38
C LEU A 163 35.78 3.10 2.70
N VAL A 164 36.58 2.51 1.81
CA VAL A 164 38.01 2.79 1.66
C VAL A 164 38.18 3.55 0.35
N ILE A 165 38.76 4.75 0.43
CA ILE A 165 39.04 5.59 -0.74
C ILE A 165 40.55 5.67 -0.88
N THR A 166 41.05 5.38 -2.08
CA THR A 166 42.48 5.43 -2.42
C THR A 166 42.76 6.60 -3.35
N GLY A 167 43.95 7.20 -3.25
CA GLY A 167 44.33 8.35 -4.07
C GLY A 167 45.70 8.90 -3.68
N GLU A 168 45.89 10.20 -3.86
CA GLU A 168 47.11 10.95 -3.54
C GLU A 168 46.74 12.38 -3.08
N GLY A 169 47.56 13.00 -2.23
CA GLY A 169 47.37 14.39 -1.80
C GLY A 169 46.28 14.60 -0.73
N PHE A 170 45.91 13.55 0.02
CA PHE A 170 44.87 13.63 1.05
C PHE A 170 45.29 14.38 2.32
N LEU A 171 46.60 14.58 2.56
CA LEU A 171 47.09 15.39 3.68
C LEU A 171 47.12 16.89 3.39
N GLY A 172 46.69 17.34 2.21
CA GLY A 172 46.74 18.73 1.74
C GLY A 172 45.86 19.75 2.48
N GLY A 173 45.45 19.49 3.72
CA GLY A 173 44.68 20.40 4.59
C GLY A 173 43.21 20.59 4.17
N GLY A 174 42.35 20.96 5.13
CA GLY A 174 40.95 21.35 4.86
C GLY A 174 40.08 20.28 4.20
N LEU A 175 40.41 19.00 4.37
CA LEU A 175 39.80 17.91 3.61
C LEU A 175 38.28 17.79 3.86
N THR A 176 37.52 17.83 2.78
CA THR A 176 36.09 17.52 2.74
C THR A 176 35.81 16.52 1.63
N ALA A 177 34.84 15.62 1.84
CA ALA A 177 34.45 14.63 0.86
C ALA A 177 32.93 14.52 0.78
N THR A 178 32.39 14.54 -0.43
CA THR A 178 30.96 14.42 -0.70
C THR A 178 30.68 13.32 -1.71
N LEU A 179 29.55 12.63 -1.53
CA LEU A 179 29.04 11.62 -2.44
C LEU A 179 27.62 12.00 -2.86
N CYS A 180 27.37 12.13 -4.17
CA CYS A 180 26.11 12.69 -4.67
C CYS A 180 25.81 14.10 -4.08
N GLY A 181 26.86 14.90 -3.84
CA GLY A 181 26.75 16.23 -3.22
C GLY A 181 26.39 16.23 -1.72
N LYS A 182 26.27 15.05 -1.08
CA LYS A 182 26.05 14.92 0.36
C LYS A 182 27.37 14.60 1.06
N PRO A 183 27.66 15.19 2.23
CA PRO A 183 28.90 14.91 2.95
C PRO A 183 28.98 13.43 3.37
N LEU A 184 30.17 12.84 3.23
CA LEU A 184 30.47 11.55 3.84
C LEU A 184 30.51 11.69 5.37
N THR A 185 30.16 10.62 6.07
CA THR A 185 30.17 10.56 7.54
C THR A 185 31.38 9.78 8.03
N SER A 186 31.80 9.96 9.28
CA SER A 186 32.95 9.25 9.88
C SER A 186 34.23 9.29 9.03
N LEU A 187 34.50 10.45 8.40
CA LEU A 187 35.64 10.64 7.51
C LEU A 187 36.95 10.69 8.32
N VAL A 188 37.89 9.80 7.99
CA VAL A 188 39.19 9.64 8.63
C VAL A 188 40.27 9.58 7.56
N ILE A 189 41.32 10.40 7.72
CA ILE A 189 42.52 10.35 6.89
C ILE A 189 43.47 9.31 7.51
N VAL A 190 43.75 8.22 6.79
CA VAL A 190 44.64 7.15 7.27
C VAL A 190 46.09 7.48 6.93
N ASN A 191 46.33 7.90 5.68
CA ASN A 191 47.59 8.43 5.18
C ASN A 191 47.31 9.23 3.90
N ASP A 192 48.37 9.77 3.27
CA ASP A 192 48.23 10.62 2.08
C ASP A 192 47.55 9.95 0.88
N ALA A 193 47.51 8.61 0.87
CA ALA A 193 46.93 7.80 -0.20
C ALA A 193 45.66 7.04 0.19
N ARG A 194 45.15 7.19 1.43
CA ARG A 194 44.00 6.43 1.93
C ARG A 194 43.11 7.23 2.88
N LEU A 195 41.80 7.23 2.59
CA LEU A 195 40.74 7.67 3.49
C LEU A 195 39.82 6.52 3.86
N GLU A 196 39.20 6.62 5.03
CA GLU A 196 38.08 5.79 5.45
C GLU A 196 36.88 6.69 5.74
N ALA A 197 35.69 6.27 5.33
CA ALA A 197 34.48 7.06 5.48
C ALA A 197 33.23 6.18 5.47
N VAL A 198 32.05 6.76 5.68
CA VAL A 198 30.77 6.07 5.64
C VAL A 198 29.78 6.83 4.75
N THR A 199 29.11 6.10 3.85
CA THR A 199 28.14 6.70 2.92
C THR A 199 26.95 7.33 3.64
N PRO A 200 26.50 8.52 3.22
CA PRO A 200 25.22 9.08 3.65
C PRO A 200 24.05 8.29 3.04
N SER A 201 22.82 8.61 3.42
CA SER A 201 21.64 8.08 2.72
C SER A 201 21.51 8.68 1.33
N GLY A 202 21.07 7.86 0.36
CA GLY A 202 20.96 8.20 -1.06
C GLY A 202 19.65 7.76 -1.68
N THR A 203 19.54 7.98 -2.98
CA THR A 203 18.40 7.54 -3.79
C THR A 203 18.70 6.16 -4.38
N ALA A 204 17.78 5.21 -4.25
CA ALA A 204 17.91 3.87 -4.84
C ALA A 204 18.15 3.96 -6.36
N GLY A 205 19.14 3.22 -6.86
CA GLY A 205 19.54 3.21 -8.27
C GLY A 205 20.40 4.39 -8.71
N ALA A 206 20.68 5.36 -7.84
CA ALA A 206 21.51 6.50 -8.19
C ALA A 206 22.99 6.09 -8.35
N VAL A 207 23.59 6.56 -9.44
CA VAL A 207 25.03 6.50 -9.68
C VAL A 207 25.60 7.87 -9.28
N CYS A 208 26.53 7.87 -8.33
CA CYS A 208 27.01 9.04 -7.63
C CYS A 208 28.49 9.31 -7.91
N ASP A 209 28.79 10.58 -8.13
CA ASP A 209 30.15 11.08 -8.18
C ASP A 209 30.68 11.28 -6.75
N LEU A 210 31.97 10.98 -6.55
CA LEU A 210 32.73 11.29 -5.34
C LEU A 210 33.57 12.54 -5.59
N THR A 211 33.37 13.58 -4.79
CA THR A 211 34.16 14.81 -4.85
C THR A 211 34.93 14.98 -3.55
N ILE A 212 36.25 15.16 -3.65
CA ILE A 212 37.14 15.46 -2.53
C ILE A 212 37.75 16.83 -2.76
N THR A 213 37.75 17.67 -1.73
CA THR A 213 38.34 19.01 -1.76
C THR A 213 39.33 19.13 -0.60
N THR A 214 40.52 19.62 -0.89
CA THR A 214 41.54 20.04 0.08
C THR A 214 41.86 21.52 -0.12
N SER A 215 42.74 22.11 0.70
CA SER A 215 43.23 23.47 0.42
C SER A 215 44.03 23.56 -0.88
N GLN A 216 44.53 22.44 -1.40
CA GLN A 216 45.35 22.38 -2.61
C GLN A 216 44.55 22.17 -3.89
N GLY A 217 43.25 21.81 -3.80
CA GLY A 217 42.43 21.61 -4.98
C GLY A 217 41.19 20.76 -4.76
N THR A 218 40.50 20.43 -5.86
CA THR A 218 39.32 19.56 -5.86
C THR A 218 39.47 18.49 -6.92
N ALA A 219 39.21 17.23 -6.55
CA ALA A 219 39.18 16.09 -7.44
C ALA A 219 37.78 15.45 -7.43
N THR A 220 37.34 14.98 -8.59
CA THR A 220 36.06 14.28 -8.74
C THR A 220 36.25 12.96 -9.47
N LEU A 221 35.77 11.89 -8.87
CA LEU A 221 35.65 10.58 -9.50
C LEU A 221 34.19 10.38 -9.94
N ALA A 222 33.96 10.45 -11.24
CA ALA A 222 32.63 10.30 -11.82
C ALA A 222 32.13 8.84 -11.70
N GLY A 223 30.86 8.66 -11.34
CA GLY A 223 30.23 7.35 -11.17
C GLY A 223 30.91 6.45 -10.13
N ALA A 224 31.55 7.06 -9.13
CA ALA A 224 32.32 6.37 -8.09
C ALA A 224 31.51 5.32 -7.32
N PHE A 225 30.24 5.59 -7.01
CA PHE A 225 29.43 4.71 -6.16
C PHE A 225 28.00 4.56 -6.68
N THR A 226 27.44 3.36 -6.61
CA THR A 226 26.02 3.10 -6.94
C THR A 226 25.23 2.73 -5.69
N TYR A 227 24.17 3.50 -5.40
CA TYR A 227 23.17 3.07 -4.43
C TYR A 227 22.33 1.95 -5.04
N ALA A 228 22.46 0.74 -4.50
CA ALA A 228 21.70 -0.41 -4.97
C ALA A 228 20.20 -0.15 -4.85
N THR A 229 19.44 -0.56 -5.87
CA THR A 229 17.98 -0.58 -5.81
C THR A 229 17.55 -1.78 -4.98
N PRO A 230 16.91 -1.60 -3.81
CA PRO A 230 16.36 -2.73 -3.07
C PRO A 230 15.32 -3.43 -3.94
N VAL A 231 15.48 -4.73 -4.16
CA VAL A 231 14.46 -5.53 -4.85
C VAL A 231 13.38 -5.86 -3.81
N LEU A 232 12.31 -5.07 -3.81
CA LEU A 232 11.15 -5.40 -2.98
C LEU A 232 10.48 -6.64 -3.57
N ARG A 233 10.44 -7.73 -2.80
CA ARG A 233 9.80 -8.99 -3.20
C ARG A 233 8.92 -9.50 -2.08
N ILE A 234 7.71 -9.93 -2.44
CA ILE A 234 6.82 -10.65 -1.52
C ILE A 234 6.92 -12.14 -1.88
N ALA A 235 7.36 -12.95 -0.93
CA ALA A 235 7.49 -14.41 -1.10
C ALA A 235 6.19 -15.14 -0.75
N GLY A 236 5.46 -14.66 0.27
CA GLY A 236 4.23 -15.30 0.70
C GLY A 236 3.63 -14.65 1.95
N VAL A 237 2.42 -15.08 2.29
CA VAL A 237 1.68 -14.65 3.47
C VAL A 237 1.15 -15.87 4.23
N THR A 238 1.05 -15.77 5.55
CA THR A 238 0.46 -16.81 6.41
C THR A 238 -0.30 -16.16 7.57
N PRO A 239 -1.55 -16.58 7.85
CA PRO A 239 -2.37 -17.51 7.06
C PRO A 239 -2.79 -16.92 5.70
N THR A 240 -3.27 -17.77 4.78
CA THR A 240 -3.79 -17.36 3.46
C THR A 240 -5.30 -17.14 3.44
N ASN A 241 -5.98 -17.32 4.57
CA ASN A 241 -7.40 -17.04 4.73
C ASN A 241 -7.76 -16.63 6.16
N GLY A 242 -8.98 -16.13 6.34
CA GLY A 242 -9.53 -15.72 7.64
C GLY A 242 -10.85 -14.95 7.51
N PRO A 243 -11.47 -14.56 8.63
CA PRO A 243 -12.82 -14.02 8.66
C PRO A 243 -12.96 -12.68 7.92
N ALA A 244 -14.10 -12.49 7.25
CA ALA A 244 -14.49 -11.24 6.57
C ALA A 244 -14.51 -10.01 7.50
N ALA A 245 -14.67 -10.20 8.82
CA ALA A 245 -14.59 -9.13 9.81
C ALA A 245 -13.19 -8.48 9.92
N GLY A 246 -12.14 -9.13 9.39
CA GLY A 246 -10.76 -8.68 9.50
C GLY A 246 -10.11 -9.05 10.83
N GLY A 247 -8.97 -8.42 11.12
CA GLY A 247 -8.19 -8.64 12.34
C GLY A 247 -7.28 -9.87 12.32
N THR A 248 -7.23 -10.61 11.21
CA THR A 248 -6.32 -11.76 11.07
C THR A 248 -4.88 -11.26 11.03
N THR A 249 -4.04 -11.72 11.96
CA THR A 249 -2.62 -11.34 11.98
C THR A 249 -1.88 -12.08 10.89
N LEU A 250 -1.40 -11.33 9.90
CA LEU A 250 -0.62 -11.84 8.79
C LEU A 250 0.87 -11.76 9.09
N ILE A 251 1.55 -12.87 8.86
CA ILE A 251 2.99 -12.92 8.68
C ILE A 251 3.28 -12.87 7.19
N ILE A 252 3.98 -11.81 6.79
CA ILE A 252 4.38 -11.58 5.40
C ILE A 252 5.88 -11.83 5.29
N THR A 253 6.26 -12.67 4.33
CA THR A 253 7.66 -13.03 4.06
C THR A 253 8.10 -12.49 2.72
N GLY A 254 9.38 -12.14 2.58
CA GLY A 254 9.89 -11.50 1.38
C GLY A 254 11.32 -11.00 1.53
N GLU A 255 11.64 -9.94 0.79
CA GLU A 255 12.93 -9.24 0.78
C GLU A 255 12.69 -7.74 0.61
N GLY A 256 13.58 -6.91 1.16
CA GLY A 256 13.52 -5.45 0.99
C GLY A 256 12.45 -4.76 1.84
N PHE A 257 12.12 -5.32 3.01
CA PHE A 257 11.19 -4.69 3.95
C PHE A 257 11.84 -3.60 4.81
N GLN A 258 13.18 -3.52 4.89
CA GLN A 258 13.89 -2.42 5.54
C GLN A 258 14.01 -1.21 4.60
N GLY A 259 13.86 0.01 5.12
CA GLY A 259 13.97 1.23 4.29
C GLY A 259 13.12 2.43 4.74
N GLY A 260 12.49 2.37 5.91
CA GLY A 260 11.57 3.42 6.37
C GLY A 260 10.17 3.25 5.79
N ASN A 261 9.36 4.33 5.84
CA ASN A 261 7.91 4.37 5.63
C ASN A 261 7.38 3.35 4.60
N LEU A 262 6.85 2.23 5.09
CA LEU A 262 6.29 1.14 4.30
C LEU A 262 4.78 1.15 4.48
N THR A 263 4.05 1.00 3.38
CA THR A 263 2.60 0.77 3.40
C THR A 263 2.29 -0.61 2.82
N ALA A 264 1.34 -1.30 3.45
CA ALA A 264 0.83 -2.58 2.96
C ALA A 264 -0.69 -2.49 2.83
N THR A 265 -1.22 -2.92 1.69
CA THR A 265 -2.66 -2.95 1.42
C THR A 265 -3.09 -4.33 0.96
N LEU A 266 -4.28 -4.75 1.40
CA LEU A 266 -4.96 -5.97 0.98
C LEU A 266 -6.30 -5.57 0.36
N CYS A 267 -6.57 -5.98 -0.89
CA CYS A 267 -7.74 -5.50 -1.63
C CYS A 267 -7.82 -3.96 -1.72
N ASN A 268 -6.66 -3.29 -1.81
CA ASN A 268 -6.52 -1.83 -1.78
C ASN A 268 -6.91 -1.15 -0.46
N VAL A 269 -7.14 -1.92 0.61
CA VAL A 269 -7.38 -1.40 1.96
C VAL A 269 -6.14 -1.63 2.83
N SER A 270 -5.71 -0.63 3.58
CA SER A 270 -4.50 -0.71 4.40
C SER A 270 -4.60 -1.78 5.48
N LEU A 271 -3.51 -2.53 5.68
CA LEU A 271 -3.34 -3.36 6.87
C LEU A 271 -3.20 -2.44 8.11
N THR A 272 -3.60 -2.96 9.27
CA THR A 272 -3.47 -2.26 10.55
C THR A 272 -2.31 -2.84 11.37
N GLY A 273 -1.72 -2.05 12.27
CA GLY A 273 -0.69 -2.54 13.18
C GLY A 273 0.59 -3.06 12.52
N ILE A 274 0.98 -2.48 11.36
CA ILE A 274 2.16 -2.94 10.61
C ILE A 274 3.42 -2.85 11.48
N ARG A 275 4.14 -3.97 11.60
CA ARG A 275 5.40 -4.11 12.32
C ARG A 275 6.44 -4.77 11.42
N ILE A 276 7.54 -4.07 11.18
CA ILE A 276 8.68 -4.62 10.44
C ILE A 276 9.54 -5.41 11.43
N LEU A 277 9.62 -6.73 11.27
CA LEU A 277 10.38 -7.60 12.18
C LEU A 277 11.83 -7.80 11.71
N SER A 278 12.05 -7.84 10.40
CA SER A 278 13.37 -7.94 9.75
C SER A 278 13.26 -7.51 8.29
N ASP A 279 14.33 -7.59 7.50
CA ASP A 279 14.28 -7.34 6.06
C ASP A 279 13.44 -8.35 5.28
N THR A 280 13.21 -9.53 5.87
CA THR A 280 12.50 -10.63 5.23
C THR A 280 11.17 -10.97 5.88
N ARG A 281 10.77 -10.24 6.93
CA ARG A 281 9.55 -10.52 7.69
C ARG A 281 8.84 -9.26 8.17
N LEU A 282 7.55 -9.19 7.87
CA LEU A 282 6.62 -8.13 8.26
C LEU A 282 5.39 -8.77 8.90
N GLU A 283 4.79 -8.06 9.85
CA GLU A 283 3.56 -8.44 10.52
C GLU A 283 2.52 -7.33 10.35
N GLY A 284 1.25 -7.68 10.18
CA GLY A 284 0.15 -6.72 10.12
C GLY A 284 -1.21 -7.42 10.12
N ALA A 285 -2.25 -6.75 10.60
CA ALA A 285 -3.59 -7.31 10.68
C ALA A 285 -4.43 -6.95 9.45
N THR A 286 -5.22 -7.93 8.97
CA THR A 286 -6.14 -7.72 7.84
C THR A 286 -7.21 -6.67 8.19
N PRO A 287 -7.60 -5.81 7.23
CA PRO A 287 -8.81 -5.00 7.37
C PRO A 287 -10.06 -5.88 7.27
N ALA A 288 -11.23 -5.30 7.51
CA ALA A 288 -12.49 -5.95 7.12
C ALA A 288 -12.59 -6.05 5.59
N GLY A 289 -13.22 -7.10 5.09
CA GLY A 289 -13.37 -7.38 3.67
C GLY A 289 -14.68 -8.05 3.32
N THR A 290 -14.87 -8.30 2.02
CA THR A 290 -16.06 -8.98 1.50
C THR A 290 -15.93 -10.49 1.69
N PRO A 291 -16.93 -11.20 2.26
CA PRO A 291 -16.94 -12.66 2.35
C PRO A 291 -16.68 -13.33 0.99
N GLY A 292 -15.86 -14.39 0.97
CA GLY A 292 -15.48 -15.13 -0.25
C GLY A 292 -14.49 -14.40 -1.17
N ALA A 293 -14.17 -13.13 -0.93
CA ALA A 293 -13.27 -12.38 -1.81
C ALA A 293 -11.82 -12.84 -1.66
N THR A 294 -11.16 -13.05 -2.80
CA THR A 294 -9.73 -13.32 -2.88
C THR A 294 -8.97 -12.04 -3.25
N CYS A 295 -8.04 -11.64 -2.38
CA CYS A 295 -7.38 -10.35 -2.40
C CYS A 295 -5.89 -10.46 -2.70
N SER A 296 -5.39 -9.53 -3.53
CA SER A 296 -3.95 -9.33 -3.72
C SER A 296 -3.38 -8.44 -2.61
N LEU A 297 -2.17 -8.77 -2.15
CA LEU A 297 -1.39 -7.98 -1.19
C LEU A 297 -0.41 -7.09 -1.96
N LYS A 298 -0.42 -5.78 -1.71
CA LYS A 298 0.55 -4.83 -2.26
C LYS A 298 1.34 -4.20 -1.13
N ILE A 299 2.68 -4.21 -1.27
CA ILE A 299 3.59 -3.51 -0.38
C ILE A 299 4.26 -2.39 -1.17
N THR A 300 4.35 -1.20 -0.58
CA THR A 300 5.02 -0.04 -1.16
C THR A 300 6.04 0.51 -0.18
N THR A 301 7.25 0.75 -0.67
CA THR A 301 8.36 1.36 0.05
C THR A 301 8.88 2.55 -0.76
N LEU A 302 9.86 3.29 -0.23
CA LEU A 302 10.58 4.32 -1.00
C LEU A 302 11.32 3.75 -2.22
N ALA A 303 11.64 2.45 -2.23
CA ALA A 303 12.33 1.78 -3.33
C ALA A 303 11.40 1.33 -4.47
N GLY A 304 10.08 1.31 -4.24
CA GLY A 304 9.09 0.84 -5.20
C GLY A 304 7.98 0.01 -4.56
N SER A 305 7.19 -0.68 -5.39
CA SER A 305 6.08 -1.52 -4.92
C SER A 305 6.15 -2.94 -5.47
N ALA A 306 5.73 -3.91 -4.67
CA ALA A 306 5.56 -5.30 -5.06
C ALA A 306 4.13 -5.76 -4.76
N THR A 307 3.61 -6.67 -5.59
CA THR A 307 2.27 -7.23 -5.44
C THR A 307 2.35 -8.75 -5.44
N LEU A 308 1.72 -9.38 -4.45
CA LEU A 308 1.41 -10.80 -4.43
C LEU A 308 -0.06 -10.98 -4.78
N SER A 309 -0.33 -11.52 -5.96
CA SER A 309 -1.70 -11.82 -6.41
C SER A 309 -2.31 -12.96 -5.60
N ASN A 310 -3.62 -12.88 -5.35
CA ASN A 310 -4.37 -13.92 -4.61
C ASN A 310 -3.69 -14.31 -3.28
N ALA A 311 -3.22 -13.31 -2.54
CA ALA A 311 -2.47 -13.52 -1.31
C ALA A 311 -3.35 -14.04 -0.17
N PHE A 312 -4.59 -13.55 -0.06
CA PHE A 312 -5.47 -13.86 1.05
C PHE A 312 -6.93 -13.98 0.61
N THR A 313 -7.65 -14.96 1.13
CA THR A 313 -9.08 -15.16 0.87
C THR A 313 -9.89 -14.93 2.14
N TYR A 314 -10.88 -14.05 2.10
CA TYR A 314 -11.83 -13.92 3.19
C TYR A 314 -12.78 -15.10 3.19
N ASP A 315 -12.93 -15.76 4.34
CA ASP A 315 -13.84 -16.88 4.51
C ASP A 315 -15.28 -16.41 4.22
N GLU A 316 -16.06 -17.29 3.59
CA GLU A 316 -17.50 -17.07 3.42
C GLU A 316 -18.20 -17.05 4.78
N LEU A 317 -19.24 -16.24 4.92
CA LEU A 317 -20.08 -16.30 6.11
C LEU A 317 -20.86 -17.62 6.08
N PRO A 318 -20.85 -18.41 7.18
CA PRO A 318 -21.69 -19.59 7.25
C PRO A 318 -23.16 -19.18 7.07
N PRO A 319 -24.00 -20.05 6.48
CA PRO A 319 -25.42 -19.81 6.41
C PRO A 319 -26.00 -19.61 7.82
N PRO A 320 -26.96 -18.68 7.99
CA PRO A 320 -27.66 -18.53 9.25
C PRO A 320 -28.52 -19.76 9.52
N ASP A 321 -28.82 -20.01 10.79
CA ASP A 321 -29.85 -20.98 11.15
C ASP A 321 -31.19 -20.53 10.54
N CYS A 322 -31.90 -21.46 9.91
CA CYS A 322 -33.14 -21.22 9.20
C CYS A 322 -34.20 -22.23 9.63
N TYR A 323 -35.46 -21.80 9.65
CA TYR A 323 -36.60 -22.66 9.91
C TYR A 323 -36.92 -23.50 8.67
N THR A 324 -37.12 -24.79 8.87
CA THR A 324 -37.73 -25.66 7.86
C THR A 324 -39.21 -25.33 7.70
N ASP A 325 -39.80 -25.74 6.58
CA ASP A 325 -41.25 -25.58 6.34
C ASP A 325 -42.10 -26.19 7.48
N ALA A 326 -41.68 -27.31 8.05
CA ALA A 326 -42.39 -27.94 9.17
C ALA A 326 -42.30 -27.12 10.47
N GLU A 327 -41.12 -26.57 10.79
CA GLU A 327 -40.93 -25.75 11.99
C GLU A 327 -41.64 -24.41 11.86
N LEU A 328 -41.64 -23.80 10.68
CA LEU A 328 -42.35 -22.56 10.42
C LEU A 328 -43.88 -22.77 10.50
N LYS A 329 -44.39 -23.87 9.96
CA LYS A 329 -45.79 -24.26 10.11
C LYS A 329 -46.18 -24.49 11.56
N ALA A 330 -45.31 -25.10 12.35
CA ALA A 330 -45.54 -25.30 13.78
C ALA A 330 -45.58 -23.96 14.53
N LEU A 331 -44.66 -23.05 14.23
CA LEU A 331 -44.63 -21.71 14.82
C LEU A 331 -45.87 -20.90 14.42
N MET A 332 -46.28 -20.93 13.14
CA MET A 332 -47.52 -20.30 12.69
C MET A 332 -48.75 -20.91 13.36
N ALA A 333 -48.82 -22.23 13.46
CA ALA A 333 -49.90 -22.91 14.15
C ALA A 333 -49.96 -22.48 15.62
N GLU A 334 -48.82 -22.38 16.32
CA GLU A 334 -48.76 -21.88 17.71
C GLU A 334 -49.29 -20.45 17.85
N GLN A 335 -48.98 -19.55 16.90
CA GLN A 335 -49.54 -18.19 16.92
C GLN A 335 -51.04 -18.15 16.54
N LEU A 336 -51.51 -19.10 15.73
CA LEU A 336 -52.90 -19.21 15.27
C LEU A 336 -53.81 -20.01 16.22
N ASP A 337 -53.24 -20.84 17.10
CA ASP A 337 -53.96 -21.69 18.06
C ASP A 337 -54.36 -20.91 19.33
N VAL A 338 -54.07 -19.61 19.38
CA VAL A 338 -54.46 -18.74 20.48
C VAL A 338 -55.99 -18.62 20.49
N PRO A 339 -56.67 -18.96 21.60
CA PRO A 339 -58.10 -18.77 21.72
C PRO A 339 -58.44 -17.30 21.50
N PHE A 340 -59.25 -17.01 20.49
CA PHE A 340 -59.57 -15.64 20.17
C PHE A 340 -60.87 -15.26 20.86
N CYS A 341 -60.79 -14.21 21.69
CA CYS A 341 -61.95 -13.66 22.38
C CYS A 341 -62.85 -12.90 21.40
N LEU A 342 -64.13 -13.24 21.34
CA LEU A 342 -65.15 -12.42 20.72
C LEU A 342 -65.78 -11.52 21.79
N PRO A 343 -65.80 -10.19 21.62
CA PRO A 343 -66.36 -9.29 22.62
C PRO A 343 -67.84 -9.60 22.86
N SER A 344 -68.30 -9.54 24.11
CA SER A 344 -69.72 -9.74 24.41
C SER A 344 -70.56 -8.45 24.30
N PRO A 345 -71.81 -8.52 23.80
CA PRO A 345 -72.34 -9.61 23.00
C PRO A 345 -71.66 -9.64 21.62
N ALA A 346 -71.17 -10.81 21.21
CA ALA A 346 -70.52 -10.97 19.90
C ALA A 346 -71.51 -10.69 18.77
N TRP A 347 -72.79 -10.90 19.07
CA TRP A 347 -73.90 -10.52 18.21
C TRP A 347 -75.19 -10.33 19.03
N GLU A 348 -75.93 -9.26 18.75
CA GLU A 348 -77.22 -8.91 19.36
C GLU A 348 -78.17 -8.41 18.26
N GLY A 349 -79.35 -9.02 18.11
CA GLY A 349 -80.29 -8.60 17.08
C GLY A 349 -81.68 -9.23 17.15
N ASP A 350 -82.66 -8.58 16.51
CA ASP A 350 -84.04 -9.04 16.44
C ASP A 350 -84.29 -9.86 15.16
N ILE A 351 -84.68 -11.13 15.31
CA ILE A 351 -85.05 -12.01 14.20
C ILE A 351 -86.48 -12.48 14.40
N ILE A 352 -87.37 -12.09 13.48
CA ILE A 352 -88.80 -12.46 13.48
C ILE A 352 -89.46 -12.09 14.85
N GLY A 353 -89.07 -10.95 15.42
CA GLY A 353 -89.60 -10.47 16.71
C GLY A 353 -89.03 -11.16 17.95
N MET A 354 -87.98 -11.97 17.81
CA MET A 354 -87.19 -12.51 18.92
C MET A 354 -85.85 -11.80 18.99
N HIS A 355 -85.52 -11.31 20.18
CA HIS A 355 -84.20 -10.78 20.48
C HIS A 355 -83.25 -11.95 20.75
N ILE A 356 -82.22 -12.09 19.92
CA ILE A 356 -81.24 -13.16 20.04
C ILE A 356 -79.89 -12.54 20.34
N VAL A 357 -79.23 -13.10 21.35
CA VAL A 357 -77.88 -12.69 21.74
C VAL A 357 -76.99 -13.93 21.68
N ALA A 358 -76.02 -13.89 20.76
CA ALA A 358 -74.94 -14.87 20.75
C ALA A 358 -73.84 -14.36 21.68
N CYS A 359 -73.46 -15.19 22.65
CA CYS A 359 -72.60 -14.78 23.76
C CYS A 359 -73.22 -13.67 24.66
N PRO A 360 -74.35 -13.94 25.33
CA PRO A 360 -74.96 -12.97 26.22
C PRO A 360 -74.07 -12.70 27.44
N THR A 361 -74.09 -11.47 27.95
CA THR A 361 -73.20 -11.00 29.02
C THR A 361 -73.34 -11.77 30.35
N ASP A 362 -74.49 -12.41 30.59
CA ASP A 362 -74.75 -13.24 31.77
C ASP A 362 -74.22 -14.69 31.64
N ARG A 363 -73.82 -15.10 30.43
CA ARG A 363 -73.18 -16.39 30.12
C ARG A 363 -71.79 -16.24 29.47
N ALA A 364 -71.35 -15.01 29.21
CA ALA A 364 -70.01 -14.70 28.73
C ALA A 364 -68.96 -15.09 29.78
N GLY A 365 -67.85 -15.65 29.31
CA GLY A 365 -66.69 -15.93 30.14
C GLY A 365 -65.80 -14.70 30.29
N THR A 366 -64.71 -14.85 31.05
CA THR A 366 -63.58 -13.94 31.01
C THR A 366 -62.54 -14.50 30.06
N CYS A 367 -62.17 -13.75 29.03
CA CYS A 367 -61.08 -14.11 28.13
C CYS A 367 -59.72 -14.01 28.83
N GLU A 368 -58.66 -14.54 28.21
CA GLU A 368 -57.31 -14.54 28.81
C GLU A 368 -56.78 -13.14 29.13
N ASP A 369 -57.23 -12.11 28.40
CA ASP A 369 -56.91 -10.70 28.63
C ASP A 369 -57.77 -10.04 29.75
N GLY A 370 -58.71 -10.80 30.34
CA GLY A 370 -59.63 -10.34 31.37
C GLY A 370 -60.86 -9.59 30.84
N SER A 371 -61.04 -9.48 29.53
CA SER A 371 -62.23 -8.91 28.91
C SER A 371 -63.45 -9.85 29.03
N LEU A 372 -64.66 -9.29 28.98
CA LEU A 372 -65.90 -10.06 28.96
C LEU A 372 -66.23 -10.45 27.52
N GLY A 373 -66.17 -11.74 27.22
CA GLY A 373 -66.37 -12.25 25.87
C GLY A 373 -66.60 -13.75 25.83
N CYS A 374 -66.76 -14.27 24.62
CA CYS A 374 -66.79 -15.70 24.40
C CYS A 374 -65.51 -16.16 23.72
N GLU A 375 -64.94 -17.20 24.29
CA GLU A 375 -63.77 -17.87 23.75
C GLU A 375 -64.20 -18.75 22.56
N ALA A 376 -63.64 -18.45 21.39
CA ALA A 376 -63.72 -19.34 20.25
C ALA A 376 -62.46 -20.21 20.22
N VAL A 377 -62.65 -21.53 20.36
CA VAL A 377 -61.56 -22.51 20.32
C VAL A 377 -61.36 -22.96 18.87
N ILE A 378 -60.10 -22.95 18.43
CA ILE A 378 -59.68 -23.49 17.14
C ILE A 378 -59.26 -24.94 17.39
N ASP A 379 -59.87 -25.90 16.69
CA ASP A 379 -59.59 -27.33 16.86
C ASP A 379 -58.45 -27.83 15.98
N SER A 380 -58.24 -27.17 14.82
CA SER A 380 -57.08 -27.42 13.99
C SER A 380 -56.74 -26.25 13.09
N VAL A 381 -55.43 -26.07 12.89
CA VAL A 381 -54.83 -25.12 11.97
C VAL A 381 -53.97 -25.92 10.99
N THR A 382 -54.23 -25.76 9.69
CA THR A 382 -53.35 -26.33 8.64
C THR A 382 -52.74 -25.22 7.80
N PRO A 383 -51.58 -24.66 8.21
CA PRO A 383 -50.92 -23.63 7.45
C PRO A 383 -50.22 -24.20 6.21
N VAL A 384 -50.33 -23.48 5.12
CA VAL A 384 -49.73 -23.71 3.81
C VAL A 384 -49.00 -22.42 3.42
N ILE A 385 -47.70 -22.53 3.18
CA ILE A 385 -46.86 -21.40 2.77
C ILE A 385 -46.37 -21.69 1.36
N ASP A 386 -46.79 -20.87 0.42
CA ASP A 386 -46.30 -20.85 -0.95
C ASP A 386 -45.16 -19.84 -1.04
N TYR A 387 -43.93 -20.33 -0.93
CA TYR A 387 -42.74 -19.50 -0.98
C TYR A 387 -42.42 -18.97 -2.39
N ASP A 388 -43.03 -19.53 -3.44
CA ASP A 388 -42.81 -19.07 -4.82
C ASP A 388 -43.71 -17.87 -5.15
N ASN A 389 -44.93 -17.87 -4.60
CA ASN A 389 -45.90 -16.79 -4.78
C ASN A 389 -45.97 -15.81 -3.60
N GLY A 390 -45.24 -16.06 -2.51
CA GLY A 390 -45.21 -15.19 -1.32
C GLY A 390 -46.55 -15.16 -0.59
N LYS A 391 -47.27 -16.29 -0.54
CA LYS A 391 -48.61 -16.38 0.07
C LYS A 391 -48.63 -17.42 1.16
N ALA A 392 -49.20 -17.07 2.31
CA ALA A 392 -49.51 -18.05 3.34
C ALA A 392 -51.02 -18.12 3.56
N GLN A 393 -51.52 -19.33 3.79
CA GLN A 393 -52.93 -19.61 4.08
C GLN A 393 -53.01 -20.62 5.21
N ALA A 394 -53.96 -20.46 6.12
CA ALA A 394 -54.27 -21.45 7.13
C ALA A 394 -55.78 -21.68 7.15
N ASP A 395 -56.19 -22.93 6.98
CA ASP A 395 -57.58 -23.31 7.23
C ASP A 395 -57.73 -23.53 8.74
N LEU A 396 -58.68 -22.80 9.33
CA LEU A 396 -59.10 -22.89 10.73
C LEU A 396 -60.42 -23.64 10.79
N THR A 397 -60.47 -24.69 11.59
CA THR A 397 -61.74 -25.35 11.94
C THR A 397 -61.92 -25.29 13.45
N GLY A 398 -63.10 -24.88 13.91
CA GLY A 398 -63.39 -24.74 15.33
C GLY A 398 -64.86 -25.01 15.66
N HIS A 399 -65.10 -25.67 16.79
CA HIS A 399 -66.41 -25.87 17.37
C HIS A 399 -66.56 -24.98 18.60
N SER A 400 -67.27 -23.86 18.47
CA SER A 400 -67.65 -23.07 19.62
C SER A 400 -69.09 -23.38 20.00
N ALA A 401 -69.27 -24.05 21.14
CA ALA A 401 -70.57 -24.15 21.79
C ALA A 401 -70.91 -22.79 22.44
N LEU A 402 -71.01 -21.73 21.61
CA LEU A 402 -71.41 -20.41 22.06
C LEU A 402 -72.83 -20.54 22.62
N PRO A 403 -73.07 -20.24 23.91
CA PRO A 403 -74.41 -20.24 24.44
C PRO A 403 -75.20 -19.14 23.70
N VAL A 404 -76.19 -19.54 22.91
CA VAL A 404 -77.15 -18.63 22.30
C VAL A 404 -78.34 -18.52 23.23
N ASP A 405 -78.63 -17.30 23.72
CA ASP A 405 -79.89 -17.05 24.41
C ASP A 405 -80.92 -16.54 23.41
N VAL A 406 -82.00 -17.31 23.27
CA VAL A 406 -83.16 -17.01 22.43
C VAL A 406 -84.39 -16.61 23.25
N GLY A 407 -84.21 -16.33 24.54
CA GLY A 407 -85.29 -15.98 25.46
C GLY A 407 -86.23 -17.15 25.80
N SER A 408 -85.78 -18.38 25.61
CA SER A 408 -86.55 -19.62 25.88
C SER A 408 -85.68 -20.65 26.61
N THR A 409 -86.24 -21.30 27.63
CA THR A 409 -85.55 -22.37 28.39
C THR A 409 -85.42 -23.68 27.62
N ASP A 410 -86.10 -23.81 26.48
CA ASP A 410 -86.27 -25.08 25.76
C ASP A 410 -85.49 -25.13 24.45
N CYS A 411 -84.47 -24.27 24.28
CA CYS A 411 -83.65 -24.21 23.07
C CYS A 411 -82.16 -24.33 23.37
N VAL A 412 -81.49 -25.30 22.74
CA VAL A 412 -80.04 -25.43 22.77
C VAL A 412 -79.52 -25.36 21.33
N ALA A 413 -78.67 -24.40 21.05
CA ALA A 413 -78.01 -24.23 19.76
C ALA A 413 -76.50 -24.43 19.89
N ASN A 414 -75.91 -25.13 18.93
CA ASN A 414 -74.47 -25.28 18.75
C ASN A 414 -74.07 -24.59 17.45
N ILE A 415 -72.94 -23.90 17.47
CA ILE A 415 -72.39 -23.22 16.30
C ILE A 415 -71.10 -23.95 15.90
N THR A 416 -70.95 -24.25 14.62
CA THR A 416 -69.70 -24.76 14.05
C THR A 416 -69.22 -23.79 12.99
N LEU A 417 -67.94 -23.42 13.06
CA LEU A 417 -67.30 -22.43 12.22
C LEU A 417 -66.10 -23.06 11.50
N ALA A 418 -65.97 -22.76 10.22
CA ALA A 418 -64.72 -22.92 9.48
C ALA A 418 -64.32 -21.58 8.88
N ALA A 419 -63.08 -21.15 9.10
CA ALA A 419 -62.54 -19.92 8.54
C ALA A 419 -61.21 -20.20 7.84
N ARG A 420 -60.82 -19.30 6.93
CA ARG A 420 -59.51 -19.32 6.28
C ARG A 420 -58.80 -18.02 6.57
N VAL A 421 -57.61 -18.13 7.14
CA VAL A 421 -56.68 -16.99 7.24
C VAL A 421 -55.81 -17.00 6.00
N SER A 422 -55.65 -15.84 5.36
CA SER A 422 -54.71 -15.66 4.25
C SER A 422 -53.93 -14.38 4.45
N MET A 423 -52.63 -14.40 4.15
CA MET A 423 -51.74 -13.25 4.23
C MET A 423 -50.69 -13.31 3.13
N ASP A 424 -50.15 -12.15 2.76
CA ASP A 424 -48.98 -12.05 1.91
C ASP A 424 -47.72 -12.08 2.79
N VAL A 425 -46.79 -12.97 2.48
CA VAL A 425 -45.48 -13.07 3.14
C VAL A 425 -44.42 -12.55 2.19
N ILE A 426 -43.81 -11.42 2.52
CA ILE A 426 -42.74 -10.86 1.69
C ILE A 426 -41.43 -11.50 2.08
N LEU A 427 -40.80 -12.13 1.10
CA LEU A 427 -39.53 -12.80 1.23
C LEU A 427 -38.45 -12.05 0.45
N GLU A 428 -37.27 -11.92 1.04
CA GLU A 428 -36.07 -11.40 0.37
C GLU A 428 -35.06 -12.53 0.16
N ASP A 429 -34.48 -12.59 -1.04
CA ASP A 429 -33.40 -13.51 -1.35
C ASP A 429 -32.15 -13.13 -0.54
N THR A 430 -31.55 -14.12 0.12
CA THR A 430 -30.28 -13.93 0.81
C THR A 430 -29.10 -14.27 -0.10
N GLN A 431 -27.88 -13.99 0.37
CA GLN A 431 -26.67 -14.45 -0.32
C GLN A 431 -26.51 -15.98 -0.36
N TRP A 432 -27.27 -16.71 0.47
CA TRP A 432 -27.22 -18.17 0.54
C TRP A 432 -28.31 -18.77 -0.35
N PRO A 433 -27.96 -19.58 -1.38
CA PRO A 433 -28.92 -20.15 -2.30
C PRO A 433 -30.00 -20.96 -1.56
N GLY A 434 -31.27 -20.62 -1.82
CA GLY A 434 -32.42 -21.29 -1.22
C GLY A 434 -32.84 -20.77 0.16
N ILE A 435 -32.02 -19.95 0.83
CA ILE A 435 -32.41 -19.32 2.09
C ILE A 435 -33.03 -17.95 1.80
N ARG A 436 -34.23 -17.73 2.34
CA ARG A 436 -34.95 -16.45 2.25
C ARG A 436 -35.18 -15.86 3.63
N ARG A 437 -35.29 -14.54 3.71
CA ARG A 437 -35.63 -13.83 4.96
C ARG A 437 -37.06 -13.30 4.87
N VAL A 438 -37.86 -13.52 5.92
CA VAL A 438 -39.18 -12.89 6.05
C VAL A 438 -38.94 -11.42 6.39
N VAL A 439 -39.28 -10.51 5.47
CA VAL A 439 -39.04 -9.08 5.66
C VAL A 439 -40.28 -8.32 6.08
N ASP A 440 -41.46 -8.86 5.76
CA ASP A 440 -42.74 -8.20 5.99
C ASP A 440 -43.88 -9.23 5.87
N ILE A 441 -44.99 -8.98 6.55
CA ILE A 441 -46.24 -9.73 6.41
C ILE A 441 -47.34 -8.68 6.27
N ARG A 442 -48.30 -8.89 5.36
CA ARG A 442 -49.34 -7.90 5.13
C ARG A 442 -50.60 -8.49 4.52
N ASN A 443 -51.66 -7.68 4.52
CA ASN A 443 -52.94 -8.02 3.91
C ASN A 443 -53.54 -9.29 4.54
N LEU A 444 -53.43 -9.42 5.86
CA LEU A 444 -54.08 -10.51 6.56
C LEU A 444 -55.59 -10.35 6.42
N ALA A 445 -56.23 -11.43 5.97
CA ALA A 445 -57.67 -11.54 5.84
C ALA A 445 -58.13 -12.85 6.48
N ILE A 446 -59.21 -12.77 7.25
CA ILE A 446 -59.86 -13.92 7.86
C ILE A 446 -61.21 -14.06 7.18
N GLN A 447 -61.44 -15.15 6.45
CA GLN A 447 -62.69 -15.37 5.73
C GLN A 447 -63.45 -16.52 6.37
N VAL A 448 -64.69 -16.30 6.81
CA VAL A 448 -65.61 -17.37 7.21
C VAL A 448 -66.02 -18.17 5.98
N THR A 449 -65.61 -19.42 5.94
CA THR A 449 -65.85 -20.36 4.81
C THR A 449 -67.06 -21.24 5.01
N ASP A 450 -67.40 -21.57 6.26
CA ASP A 450 -68.60 -22.33 6.63
C ASP A 450 -69.10 -21.88 8.00
N PHE A 451 -70.42 -21.74 8.15
CA PHE A 451 -71.07 -21.35 9.39
C PHE A 451 -72.39 -22.10 9.53
N ASN A 452 -72.47 -23.00 10.51
CA ASN A 452 -73.64 -23.84 10.70
C ASN A 452 -74.16 -23.75 12.13
N VAL A 453 -75.47 -23.56 12.24
CA VAL A 453 -76.19 -23.46 13.52
C VAL A 453 -77.08 -24.69 13.65
N SER A 454 -76.72 -25.58 14.58
CA SER A 454 -77.52 -26.76 14.92
C SER A 454 -78.30 -26.49 16.20
N ALA A 455 -79.62 -26.30 16.09
CA ALA A 455 -80.48 -26.09 17.24
C ALA A 455 -81.42 -27.27 17.49
N THR A 456 -81.60 -27.63 18.76
CA THR A 456 -82.53 -28.67 19.22
C THR A 456 -83.47 -28.11 20.27
N GLY A 457 -84.79 -28.29 20.09
CA GLY A 457 -85.80 -27.73 21.00
C GLY A 457 -87.14 -27.41 20.34
N GLY A 458 -87.93 -26.54 20.98
CA GLY A 458 -89.28 -26.14 20.55
C GLY A 458 -89.34 -25.40 19.21
N PHE A 459 -90.55 -25.05 18.75
CA PHE A 459 -90.81 -24.39 17.45
C PHE A 459 -89.90 -23.18 17.17
N LEU A 460 -89.56 -22.40 18.20
CA LEU A 460 -88.68 -21.24 18.10
C LEU A 460 -87.24 -21.59 17.68
N CYS A 461 -86.73 -22.79 18.02
CA CYS A 461 -85.39 -23.23 17.60
C CYS A 461 -85.30 -23.52 16.10
N SER A 462 -86.41 -23.88 15.45
CA SER A 462 -86.43 -24.15 14.01
C SER A 462 -86.20 -22.89 13.16
N LEU A 463 -86.38 -21.71 13.76
CA LEU A 463 -86.17 -20.41 13.09
C LEU A 463 -84.70 -19.97 13.11
N LEU A 464 -83.86 -20.53 13.99
CA LEU A 464 -82.43 -20.19 14.06
C LEU A 464 -81.65 -20.54 12.78
N GLY A 465 -82.06 -21.59 12.07
CA GLY A 465 -81.46 -21.90 10.77
C GLY A 465 -81.65 -20.79 9.74
N SER A 466 -82.73 -20.00 9.85
CA SER A 466 -82.97 -18.85 8.96
C SER A 466 -82.17 -17.60 9.32
N ALA A 467 -81.58 -17.57 10.53
CA ALA A 467 -80.73 -16.50 11.04
C ALA A 467 -79.25 -16.68 10.70
N ALA A 468 -78.83 -17.90 10.34
CA ALA A 468 -77.43 -18.28 10.22
C ALA A 468 -76.63 -17.39 9.25
N GLY A 469 -77.23 -16.94 8.14
CA GLY A 469 -76.56 -16.05 7.20
C GLY A 469 -76.23 -14.67 7.78
N THR A 470 -77.18 -14.05 8.48
CA THR A 470 -76.94 -12.76 9.16
C THR A 470 -75.93 -12.89 10.30
N MET A 471 -75.95 -14.03 11.01
CA MET A 471 -74.96 -14.32 12.06
C MET A 471 -73.56 -14.50 11.47
N GLN A 472 -73.44 -15.13 10.30
CA GLN A 472 -72.17 -15.26 9.58
C GLN A 472 -71.62 -13.90 9.14
N ASP A 473 -72.46 -13.02 8.59
CA ASP A 473 -72.04 -11.68 8.14
C ASP A 473 -71.51 -10.83 9.30
N THR A 474 -72.19 -10.82 10.46
CA THR A 474 -71.70 -10.05 11.62
C THR A 474 -70.43 -10.65 12.22
N LEU A 475 -70.30 -11.97 12.25
CA LEU A 475 -69.06 -12.61 12.68
C LEU A 475 -67.90 -12.28 11.74
N GLN A 476 -68.17 -12.21 10.43
CA GLN A 476 -67.18 -11.79 9.44
C GLN A 476 -66.71 -10.34 9.70
N ASP A 477 -67.64 -9.40 9.95
CA ASP A 477 -67.30 -8.01 10.28
C ASP A 477 -66.41 -7.90 11.54
N GLU A 478 -66.67 -8.72 12.57
CA GLU A 478 -65.86 -8.74 13.79
C GLU A 478 -64.46 -9.32 13.57
N LEU A 479 -64.36 -10.39 12.77
CA LEU A 479 -63.06 -10.97 12.40
C LEU A 479 -62.23 -10.01 11.54
N ASP A 480 -62.88 -9.26 10.64
CA ASP A 480 -62.23 -8.23 9.83
C ASP A 480 -61.70 -7.08 10.70
N ALA A 481 -62.42 -6.72 11.79
CA ALA A 481 -61.97 -5.71 12.74
C ALA A 481 -60.74 -6.13 13.55
N ARG A 482 -60.58 -7.45 13.80
CA ARG A 482 -59.46 -8.02 14.56
C ARG A 482 -58.25 -8.43 13.71
N ALA A 483 -58.42 -8.57 12.40
CA ALA A 483 -57.34 -8.94 11.49
C ALA A 483 -56.05 -8.11 11.65
N PRO A 484 -56.08 -6.77 11.87
CA PRO A 484 -54.86 -5.98 12.04
C PRO A 484 -54.06 -6.29 13.31
N GLU A 485 -54.73 -6.64 14.42
CA GLU A 485 -54.05 -7.03 15.66
C GLU A 485 -53.31 -8.35 15.47
N PHE A 486 -53.99 -9.28 14.80
CA PHE A 486 -53.45 -10.60 14.51
C PHE A 486 -52.30 -10.56 13.50
N GLU A 487 -52.37 -9.65 12.52
CA GLU A 487 -51.25 -9.34 11.60
C GLU A 487 -50.02 -8.88 12.38
N ALA A 488 -50.18 -7.98 13.36
CA ALA A 488 -49.07 -7.46 14.16
C ALA A 488 -48.41 -8.53 15.06
N GLU A 489 -49.20 -9.46 15.62
CA GLU A 489 -48.67 -10.57 16.42
C GLU A 489 -47.83 -11.54 15.56
N ILE A 490 -48.34 -11.89 14.38
CA ILE A 490 -47.64 -12.77 13.44
C ILE A 490 -46.38 -12.08 12.88
N GLU A 491 -46.46 -10.79 12.55
CA GLU A 491 -45.29 -9.99 12.16
C GLU A 491 -44.20 -10.04 13.22
N ALA A 492 -44.55 -9.83 14.49
CA ALA A 492 -43.59 -9.84 15.59
C ALA A 492 -42.89 -11.19 15.77
N ALA A 493 -43.58 -12.29 15.47
CA ALA A 493 -43.01 -13.64 15.56
C ALA A 493 -42.12 -14.01 14.36
N LEU A 494 -42.49 -13.59 13.16
CA LEU A 494 -41.92 -14.09 11.91
C LEU A 494 -40.96 -13.13 11.20
N VAL A 495 -41.16 -11.81 11.30
CA VAL A 495 -40.33 -10.84 10.60
C VAL A 495 -38.90 -10.88 11.14
N GLY A 496 -37.95 -11.06 10.23
CA GLY A 496 -36.53 -11.21 10.52
C GLY A 496 -36.04 -12.65 10.62
N GLN A 497 -36.93 -13.64 10.66
CA GLN A 497 -36.56 -15.06 10.61
C GLN A 497 -36.08 -15.46 9.22
N TYR A 498 -35.21 -16.47 9.17
CA TYR A 498 -34.73 -17.10 7.94
C TYR A 498 -35.49 -18.40 7.70
N VAL A 499 -35.86 -18.65 6.44
CA VAL A 499 -36.60 -19.84 6.02
C VAL A 499 -35.82 -20.59 4.96
N CYS A 500 -35.85 -21.92 5.04
CA CYS A 500 -35.20 -22.80 4.08
C CYS A 500 -36.15 -23.91 3.58
N PRO A 501 -35.96 -24.36 2.33
CA PRO A 501 -36.79 -25.38 1.68
C PRO A 501 -36.66 -26.77 2.32
#